data_AF-A0A916W1J8-F1
#
_entry.id   AF-A0A916W1J8-F1
#
_cell.length_a   1.000
_cell.length_b   1.000
_cell.length_c   1.000
_cell.angle_alpha   90.00
_cell.angle_beta   90.00
_cell.angle_gamma   90.00
#
_symmetry.space_group_name_H-M   'P 1'
#
loop_
_entity.id
_entity.type
_entity.pdbx_description
1 polymer ?
#
loop_
_entity_poly.entity_id
_entity_poly.type
_entity_poly.pdbx_seq_one_letter_code
_entity_poly.pdbx_strand_id
1 'polypeptide(L)' 'MRLDTIALVIIVIFGVLWLAIWITGLLTAIPFGIFGLGFIAIALGLLIMVIYQRLTNAEDDYYDKNIDQ' A
#
# COMPACT_ATOMS: atom_id res chain seq x y z
N MET A 1 -0.42 -20.02 -0.36
CA MET A 1 0.03 -18.66 0.03
C MET A 1 -0.10 -18.55 1.53
N ARG A 2 0.94 -18.07 2.21
CA ARG A 2 0.89 -17.80 3.65
C ARG A 2 -0.11 -16.66 3.91
N LEU A 3 -0.72 -16.65 5.11
CA LEU A 3 -1.79 -15.70 5.49
C LEU A 3 -1.34 -14.24 5.30
N ASP A 4 -0.08 -13.97 5.63
CA ASP A 4 0.55 -12.66 5.52
C ASP A 4 0.72 -12.18 4.07
N THR A 5 1.04 -13.08 3.15
CA THR A 5 1.08 -12.77 1.71
C THR A 5 -0.31 -12.38 1.22
N ILE A 6 -1.34 -13.12 1.65
CA ILE A 6 -2.74 -12.82 1.30
C ILE A 6 -3.15 -11.46 1.89
N ALA A 7 -2.79 -11.19 3.16
CA ALA A 7 -3.05 -9.92 3.80
C ALA A 7 -2.38 -8.75 3.07
N LEU A 8 -1.12 -8.89 2.66
CA LEU A 8 -0.40 -7.89 1.88
C LEU A 8 -1.10 -7.63 0.54
N VAL A 9 -1.46 -8.68 -0.19
CA VAL A 9 -2.18 -8.56 -1.48
C VAL A 9 -3.50 -7.82 -1.31
N ILE A 10 -4.27 -8.16 -0.27
CA ILE A 10 -5.53 -7.48 0.04
C ILE A 10 -5.28 -5.99 0.32
N ILE A 11 -4.32 -5.65 1.18
CA ILE A 11 -3.98 -4.25 1.51
C ILE A 11 -3.59 -3.47 0.26
N VAL A 12 -2.77 -4.06 -0.62
CA VAL A 12 -2.36 -3.41 -1.88
C VAL A 12 -3.56 -3.15 -2.78
N ILE A 13 -4.46 -4.13 -2.96
CA ILE A 13 -5.66 -3.97 -3.80
C ILE A 13 -6.55 -2.86 -3.25
N PHE A 14 -6.89 -2.90 -1.97
CA PHE A 14 -7.74 -1.87 -1.36
C PHE A 14 -7.06 -0.49 -1.35
N GLY A 15 -5.75 -0.43 -1.14
CA GLY A 15 -4.97 0.81 -1.24
C GLY A 15 -5.03 1.43 -2.64
N VAL A 16 -4.88 0.62 -3.68
CA VAL A 16 -4.98 1.09 -5.08
C VAL A 16 -6.41 1.54 -5.41
N LEU A 17 -7.43 0.78 -4.99
CA LEU A 17 -8.83 1.17 -5.20
C LEU A 17 -9.17 2.49 -4.49
N TRP A 18 -8.70 2.65 -3.24
CA TRP A 18 -8.87 3.89 -2.49
C TRP A 18 -8.21 5.07 -3.21
N LEU A 19 -6.98 4.90 -3.70
CA LEU A 19 -6.28 5.93 -4.47
C LEU A 19 -7.05 6.31 -5.75
N ALA A 20 -7.60 5.33 -6.47
CA ALA A 20 -8.39 5.60 -7.67
C ALA A 20 -9.65 6.45 -7.37
N ILE A 21 -10.36 6.15 -6.27
CA ILE A 21 -11.52 6.93 -5.83
C ILE A 21 -11.11 8.36 -5.47
N TRP A 22 -10.00 8.54 -4.75
CA TRP A 22 -9.52 9.87 -4.40
C TRP A 22 -9.08 10.67 -5.61
N ILE A 23 -8.29 10.08 -6.52
CA ILE A 23 -7.86 10.75 -7.75
C ILE A 23 -9.08 11.21 -8.56
N THR A 24 -10.08 10.35 -8.76
CA THR A 24 -11.30 10.72 -9.49
C THR A 24 -12.07 11.84 -8.77
N GLY A 25 -12.20 11.78 -7.45
CA GLY A 25 -12.82 12.85 -6.65
C GLY A 25 -12.07 14.19 -6.70
N LEU A 26 -10.73 14.17 -6.76
CA LEU A 26 -9.95 15.41 -6.90
C LEU A 26 -10.08 16.02 -8.29
N LEU A 27 -10.12 15.19 -9.34
CA LEU A 27 -10.31 15.66 -10.72
C LEU A 27 -11.67 16.33 -10.92
N THR A 28 -12.71 15.86 -10.23
CA THR A 28 -14.05 16.49 -10.30
C THR A 28 -14.16 17.77 -9.47
N ALA A 29 -13.30 17.96 -8.48
CA ALA A 29 -13.29 19.11 -7.58
C ALA A 29 -12.36 20.27 -8.02
N ILE A 30 -11.93 20.30 -9.28
CA ILE A 30 -11.06 21.38 -9.80
C ILE A 30 -11.75 22.75 -9.69
N PRO A 31 -11.06 23.81 -9.20
CA PRO A 31 -9.61 23.87 -8.94
C PRO A 31 -9.18 23.45 -7.51
N PHE A 32 -10.10 23.30 -6.57
CA PHE A 32 -9.78 22.99 -5.17
C PHE A 32 -9.19 21.58 -4.98
N GLY A 33 -9.42 20.66 -5.92
CA GLY A 33 -8.85 19.31 -5.90
C GLY A 33 -7.32 19.24 -5.85
N ILE A 34 -6.62 20.32 -6.24
CA ILE A 34 -5.14 20.39 -6.19
C ILE A 34 -4.62 20.26 -4.75
N PHE A 35 -5.33 20.80 -3.76
CA PHE A 35 -4.94 20.69 -2.36
C PHE A 35 -4.97 19.25 -1.84
N GLY A 36 -5.76 18.38 -2.47
CA GLY A 36 -5.82 16.96 -2.14
C GLY A 36 -4.61 16.15 -2.57
N LEU A 37 -3.76 16.66 -3.48
CA LEU A 37 -2.59 15.94 -3.98
C LEU A 37 -1.57 15.63 -2.88
N GLY A 38 -1.46 16.50 -1.86
CA GLY A 38 -0.59 16.24 -0.71
C GLY A 38 -1.02 14.99 0.07
N PHE A 39 -2.32 14.79 0.28
CA PHE A 39 -2.85 13.61 0.95
C PHE A 39 -2.62 12.33 0.13
N ILE A 40 -2.77 12.40 -1.19
CA ILE A 40 -2.47 11.29 -2.09
C ILE A 40 -0.99 10.91 -2.01
N ALA A 41 -0.09 11.89 -2.02
CA ALA A 41 1.35 11.64 -1.93
C ALA A 41 1.72 10.95 -0.61
N ILE A 42 1.13 11.38 0.51
CA ILE A 42 1.33 10.74 1.83
C ILE A 42 0.81 9.30 1.80
N ALA A 43 -0.41 9.09 1.30
CA ALA A 43 -1.01 7.76 1.23
C ALA A 43 -0.19 6.79 0.36
N LEU A 44 0.29 7.25 -0.79
CA LEU A 44 1.21 6.50 -1.66
C LEU A 44 2.52 6.18 -0.95
N GLY A 45 3.12 7.16 -0.28
CA GLY A 45 4.37 6.96 0.47
C GLY A 45 4.22 5.91 1.57
N LEU A 46 3.12 5.96 2.33
CA LEU A 46 2.82 4.96 3.35
C LEU A 46 2.58 3.57 2.76
N LEU A 47 1.82 3.47 1.66
CA LEU A 47 1.56 2.19 1.00
C LEU A 47 2.86 1.56 0.50
N ILE A 48 3.72 2.34 -0.17
CA ILE A 48 5.04 1.89 -0.63
C ILE A 48 5.91 1.46 0.56
N MET A 49 5.92 2.24 1.63
CA MET A 49 6.71 1.93 2.83
C MET A 49 6.30 0.61 3.46
N VAL A 50 4.99 0.33 3.57
CA VAL A 50 4.48 -0.94 4.10
C VAL A 50 4.88 -2.11 3.20
N ILE A 51 4.72 -1.97 1.89
CA ILE A 51 5.12 -3.02 0.92
C ILE A 51 6.63 -3.29 1.04
N TYR A 52 7.44 -2.24 1.08
CA TYR A 52 8.90 -2.35 1.18
C TYR A 52 9.31 -3.06 2.47
N GLN A 53 8.78 -2.61 3.62
CA GLN A 53 9.07 -3.24 4.91
C GLN A 53 8.72 -4.73 4.93
N ARG A 54 7.62 -5.13 4.29
CA ARG A 54 7.21 -6.53 4.23
C ARG A 54 8.10 -7.36 3.31
N LEU A 55 8.51 -6.81 2.17
CA LEU A 55 9.38 -7.51 1.21
C LEU A 55 10.83 -7.63 1.69
N THR A 56 11.27 -6.78 2.61
CA THR A 56 12.66 -6.77 3.10
C THR A 56 12.77 -7.14 4.58
N ASN A 57 11.77 -7.80 5.16
CA ASN A 57 11.81 -8.19 6.56
C ASN A 57 12.75 -9.38 6.77
N ALA A 58 13.94 -9.11 7.33
CA ALA A 58 14.94 -10.13 7.59
C ALA A 58 14.48 -11.23 8.56
N GLU A 59 13.55 -10.91 9.47
CA GLU A 59 12.98 -11.87 10.41
C GLU A 59 12.04 -12.84 9.69
N ASP A 60 11.09 -12.33 8.90
CA ASP A 60 10.19 -13.16 8.09
C ASP A 60 11.00 -14.05 7.13
N ASP A 61 12.03 -13.49 6.49
CA ASP A 61 12.97 -14.23 5.62
C ASP A 61 13.68 -15.39 6.33
N TYR A 62 14.03 -15.19 7.61
CA TYR A 62 14.71 -16.21 8.41
C TYR A 62 13.77 -17.37 8.74
N TYR A 63 12.56 -17.07 9.22
CA TYR A 63 11.56 -18.10 9.55
C TYR A 63 11.16 -18.90 8.31
N ASP A 64 10.96 -18.22 7.18
CA ASP A 64 10.61 -18.82 5.91
C ASP A 64 11.67 -19.81 5.40
N LYS A 65 12.95 -19.50 5.61
CA LYS A 65 14.07 -20.33 5.12
C LYS A 65 14.49 -21.43 6.07
N ASN A 66 14.31 -21.27 7.39
CA ASN A 66 14.93 -22.15 8.38
C ASN A 66 13.95 -22.91 9.27
N ILE A 67 12.69 -22.46 9.40
CA ILE A 67 11.72 -23.07 10.32
C ILE A 67 10.53 -23.67 9.58
N ASP A 68 9.91 -22.91 8.69
CA ASP A 68 8.64 -23.28 8.03
C ASP A 68 8.85 -24.14 6.75
N GLN A 69 9.94 -24.92 6.67
CA GLN A 69 10.20 -25.84 5.55
C GLN A 69 9.29 -27.07 5.56
#